data_AF-A0A235EH42-F1
#
_entry.id   AF-A0A235EH42-F1
#
_cell.length_a   1.000
_cell.length_b   1.000
_cell.length_c   1.000
_cell.angle_alpha   90.00
_cell.angle_beta   90.00
_cell.angle_gamma   90.00
#
_symmetry.space_group_name_H-M   'P 1'
#
loop_
_entity.id
_entity.type
_entity.pdbx_description
1 polymer ?
#
loop_
_entity_poly.entity_id
_entity_poly.type
_entity_poly.pdbx_seq_one_letter_code
_entity_poly.pdbx_strand_id
1 'polypeptide(L)'
;MFVYPTSQGELIRAARGTRTQAEFAKLLGCDRSCLSRYEREQLGASPMVISRCLDIVAKSMRSSEETPRPYERALAQARRVVAELERLGDK
;
A
#
# COMPACT_ATOMS: atom_id res chain seq x y z
N MET A 1 10.65 1.94 -2.96
CA MET A 1 11.04 1.57 -1.58
C MET A 1 9.94 2.05 -0.65
N PHE A 2 9.29 1.15 0.08
CA PHE A 2 8.30 1.55 1.07
C PHE A 2 9.06 2.07 2.30
N VAL A 3 8.91 3.35 2.61
CA VAL A 3 9.55 3.95 3.80
C VAL A 3 8.56 3.82 4.94
N TYR A 4 9.00 3.18 6.03
CA TYR A 4 8.19 3.09 7.24
C TYR A 4 7.96 4.52 7.78
N PRO A 5 6.70 4.92 8.02
CA PRO A 5 6.44 6.24 8.55
C PRO A 5 7.08 6.40 9.92
N THR A 6 7.88 7.44 10.09
CA THR A 6 8.56 7.76 11.36
C THR A 6 7.81 8.84 12.15
N SER A 7 6.77 9.42 11.54
CA SER A 7 6.01 10.53 12.07
C SER A 7 4.50 10.34 11.85
N GLN A 8 3.68 11.08 12.59
CA GLN A 8 2.23 11.09 12.40
C GLN A 8 1.87 11.58 10.99
N GLY A 9 2.47 12.70 10.57
CA GLY A 9 2.22 13.28 9.26
C GLY A 9 2.60 12.33 8.13
N GLU A 10 3.70 11.60 8.29
CA GLU A 10 4.11 10.56 7.33
C GLU A 10 3.14 9.40 7.30
N LEU A 11 2.67 8.91 8.45
CA LEU A 11 1.70 7.82 8.53
C LEU A 11 0.41 8.18 7.79
N ILE A 12 -0.09 9.39 8.02
CA ILE A 12 -1.32 9.88 7.40
C ILE A 12 -1.14 10.06 5.89
N ARG A 13 -0.01 10.62 5.44
CA ARG A 13 0.33 10.76 4.01
C ARG A 13 0.48 9.39 3.34
N ALA A 14 1.12 8.43 3.99
CA ALA A 14 1.26 7.06 3.50
C ALA A 14 -0.10 6.36 3.37
N ALA A 15 -0.97 6.49 4.38
CA ALA A 15 -2.32 5.93 4.34
C ALA A 15 -3.21 6.59 3.27
N ARG A 16 -3.04 7.90 3.05
CA ARG A 16 -3.78 8.63 1.99
C ARG A 16 -3.40 8.14 0.60
N GLY A 17 -2.10 7.92 0.36
CA GLY A 17 -1.58 7.57 -0.96
C GLY A 17 -1.85 8.68 -1.98
N THR A 18 -2.42 8.31 -3.13
CA THR A 18 -2.73 9.24 -4.23
C THR A 18 -4.04 9.99 -4.08
N ARG A 19 -4.86 9.66 -3.06
CA ARG A 19 -6.15 10.33 -2.81
C ARG A 19 -5.91 11.80 -2.45
N THR A 20 -6.86 12.65 -2.81
CA THR A 20 -6.88 14.04 -2.35
C THR A 20 -7.17 14.10 -0.84
N GLN A 21 -6.79 15.21 -0.19
CA GLN A 21 -7.13 15.42 1.22
C GLN A 21 -8.66 15.43 1.45
N ALA A 22 -9.44 15.93 0.50
CA ALA A 22 -10.90 15.96 0.63
C ALA A 22 -11.51 14.55 0.61
N GLU A 23 -11.07 13.70 -0.32
CA GLU A 23 -11.54 12.30 -0.40
C GLU A 23 -11.11 11.51 0.83
N PHE A 24 -9.87 11.69 1.28
CA PHE A 24 -9.36 10.94 2.42
C PHE A 24 -9.99 11.39 3.74
N ALA A 25 -10.25 12.69 3.91
CA ALA A 25 -10.95 13.21 5.08
C ALA A 25 -12.37 12.63 5.18
N LYS A 26 -13.10 12.52 4.06
CA LYS A 26 -14.40 11.84 4.01
C LYS A 26 -14.29 10.36 4.42
N LEU A 27 -13.27 9.65 3.94
CA LEU A 27 -13.03 8.24 4.30
C LEU A 27 -12.71 8.04 5.79
N LEU A 28 -12.02 9.01 6.39
CA LEU A 28 -11.68 9.01 7.82
C LEU A 28 -12.80 9.56 8.71
N GLY A 29 -13.82 10.19 8.13
CA GLY A 29 -14.89 10.86 8.88
C GLY A 29 -14.42 12.12 9.61
N CYS A 30 -13.44 12.85 9.07
CA CYS A 30 -12.93 14.09 9.64
C CYS A 30 -12.99 15.26 8.65
N ASP A 31 -12.80 16.49 9.14
CA ASP A 31 -12.75 17.67 8.28
C ASP A 31 -11.44 17.73 7.48
N ARG A 32 -11.50 18.21 6.23
CA ARG A 32 -10.33 18.36 5.35
C ARG A 32 -9.29 19.30 5.93
N SER A 33 -9.70 20.36 6.63
CA SER A 33 -8.79 21.31 7.27
C SER A 33 -8.09 20.69 8.47
N CYS A 34 -8.79 19.86 9.25
CA CYS A 34 -8.17 19.03 10.30
C CYS A 34 -7.13 18.08 9.70
N LEU A 35 -7.49 17.36 8.63
CA LEU A 35 -6.56 16.45 7.94
C LEU A 35 -5.30 17.17 7.45
N SER A 36 -5.47 18.35 6.83
CA SER A 36 -4.34 19.18 6.38
C SER A 36 -3.39 19.56 7.52
N ARG A 37 -3.92 19.86 8.71
CA ARG A 37 -3.11 20.17 9.90
C ARG A 37 -2.44 18.93 10.49
N TYR A 38 -3.11 17.78 10.45
CA TYR A 38 -2.53 16.51 10.87
C TYR A 38 -1.34 16.10 9.99
N GLU A 39 -1.47 16.24 8.66
CA GLU A 39 -0.39 15.90 7.70
C GLU A 39 0.85 16.78 7.85
N ARG A 40 0.66 18.03 8.29
CA ARG A 40 1.71 19.02 8.56
C ARG A 40 2.14 19.07 10.02
N GLU A 41 1.61 18.17 10.85
CA GLU A 41 1.92 18.05 12.28
C GLU A 41 1.68 19.33 13.09
N GLN A 42 0.77 20.18 12.61
CA GLN A 42 0.32 21.39 13.33
C GLN A 42 -0.84 21.10 14.28
N LEU A 43 -1.34 19.87 14.27
CA LEU A 43 -2.36 19.37 15.17
C LEU A 43 -2.15 17.87 15.36
N GLY A 44 -2.25 17.39 16.60
CA GLY A 44 -2.29 15.96 16.87
C GLY A 44 -3.57 15.36 16.32
N ALA A 45 -3.47 14.24 15.60
CA ALA A 45 -4.66 13.55 15.10
C ALA A 45 -5.32 12.77 16.23
N SER A 46 -6.65 12.65 16.17
CA SER A 46 -7.39 11.80 17.09
C SER A 46 -6.90 10.34 17.00
N PRO A 47 -6.85 9.59 18.12
CA PRO A 47 -6.47 8.17 18.11
C PRO A 47 -7.23 7.34 17.07
N MET A 48 -8.51 7.63 16.84
CA MET A 48 -9.33 6.95 15.83
C MET A 48 -8.77 7.14 14.40
N VAL A 49 -8.28 8.34 14.08
CA VAL A 49 -7.66 8.64 12.77
C VAL A 49 -6.35 7.86 12.63
N ILE A 50 -5.52 7.86 13.68
CA ILE A 50 -4.26 7.11 13.70
C ILE A 50 -4.49 5.63 13.48
N SER A 51 -5.39 5.01 14.25
CA SER A 51 -5.70 3.57 14.12
C SER A 51 -6.16 3.23 12.71
N ARG A 52 -7.02 4.06 12.11
CA ARG A 52 -7.51 3.82 10.75
C ARG A 52 -6.41 3.99 9.69
N CYS A 53 -5.50 4.95 9.87
CA CYS A 53 -4.33 5.08 9.00
C CYS A 53 -3.39 3.88 9.13
N LEU A 54 -3.15 3.39 10.35
CA LEU A 54 -2.36 2.18 10.59
C LEU A 54 -2.97 0.96 9.89
N ASP A 55 -4.28 0.77 10.00
CA ASP A 55 -4.98 -0.33 9.32
C ASP A 55 -4.81 -0.30 7.80
N ILE A 56 -4.92 0.90 7.20
CA ILE A 56 -4.77 1.08 5.75
C ILE A 56 -3.35 0.74 5.31
N VAL A 57 -2.35 1.26 6.03
CA VAL A 57 -0.93 1.00 5.76
C VAL A 57 -0.62 -0.48 5.91
N ALA A 58 -1.04 -1.12 7.00
CA ALA A 58 -0.80 -2.53 7.24
C ALA A 58 -1.46 -3.44 6.18
N LYS A 59 -2.66 -3.09 5.69
CA LYS A 59 -3.31 -3.80 4.58
C LYS A 59 -2.51 -3.65 3.27
N SER A 60 -2.03 -2.44 2.97
CA SER A 60 -1.20 -2.19 1.79
C SER A 60 0.11 -2.98 1.82
N MET A 61 0.72 -3.10 2.99
CA MET A 61 1.95 -3.89 3.16
C MET A 61 1.69 -5.38 2.94
N ARG A 62 0.65 -5.94 3.56
CA ARG A 62 0.27 -7.35 3.35
C ARG A 62 -0.02 -7.68 1.89
N SER A 63 -0.65 -6.77 1.12
CA SER A 63 -0.86 -6.99 -0.31
C SER A 63 0.44 -6.97 -1.13
N SER A 64 1.48 -6.26 -0.67
CA SER A 64 2.79 -6.26 -1.33
C SER A 64 3.65 -7.47 -0.95
N GLU A 65 3.37 -8.07 0.20
CA GLU A 65 4.05 -9.25 0.76
C GLU A 65 3.33 -10.57 0.43
N GLU A 66 2.27 -10.55 -0.40
CA GLU A 66 1.69 -11.79 -0.93
C GLU A 66 2.77 -12.51 -1.76
N THR A 67 3.44 -13.45 -1.11
CA THR A 67 4.29 -14.44 -1.76
C THR A 67 3.48 -15.04 -2.91
N PRO A 68 4.03 -15.09 -4.14
CA PRO A 68 3.28 -15.58 -5.29
C PRO A 68 2.72 -16.94 -4.93
N ARG A 69 1.40 -17.09 -5.11
CA ARG A 69 0.66 -18.28 -4.68
C ARG A 69 1.33 -19.50 -5.30
N PRO A 70 1.31 -20.68 -4.65
CA PRO A 70 2.03 -21.85 -5.15
C PRO A 70 1.75 -22.17 -6.63
N TYR A 71 0.52 -21.93 -7.11
CA TYR A 71 0.16 -22.10 -8.52
C TYR A 71 0.79 -21.06 -9.47
N GLU A 72 1.02 -19.82 -9.01
CA GLU A 72 1.65 -18.76 -9.81
C GLU A 72 3.12 -19.06 -10.04
N ARG A 73 3.79 -19.62 -9.02
CA ARG A 73 5.17 -20.13 -9.13
C ARG A 73 5.24 -21.32 -10.10
N ALA A 74 4.33 -22.29 -9.95
CA ALA A 74 4.26 -23.44 -10.84
C ALA A 74 3.99 -23.04 -12.30
N LEU A 75 3.09 -22.08 -12.53
CA LEU A 75 2.80 -21.56 -13.86
C LEU A 75 3.98 -20.81 -14.46
N ALA A 76 4.68 -19.99 -13.67
CA ALA A 76 5.89 -19.30 -14.12
C ALA A 76 7.00 -20.30 -14.50
N GLN A 77 7.14 -21.39 -13.75
CA GLN A 77 8.08 -22.47 -14.07
C GLN A 77 7.67 -23.21 -15.35
N ALA A 78 6.40 -23.58 -15.49
CA ALA A 78 5.89 -24.24 -16.70
C ALA A 78 6.14 -23.39 -17.96
N ARG A 79 5.89 -22.08 -17.90
CA ARG A 79 6.17 -21.16 -19.01
C ARG A 79 7.65 -21.13 -19.40
N ARG A 80 8.57 -21.16 -18.43
CA ARG A 80 10.01 -21.21 -18.70
C ARG A 80 10.41 -22.51 -19.39
N VAL A 81 9.89 -23.63 -18.90
CA VAL A 81 10.14 -24.96 -19.49
C VAL A 81 9.63 -25.02 -20.93
N VAL A 82 8.41 -24.56 -21.19
CA VAL A 82 7.84 -24.52 -22.56
C VAL A 82 8.71 -23.67 -23.48
N ALA A 83 9.10 -22.46 -23.07
CA ALA A 83 9.94 -21.59 -23.89
C ALA A 83 11.32 -22.19 -24.20
N GLU A 84 11.86 -23.02 -23.30
CA GLU A 84 13.12 -23.72 -23.53
C GLU A 84 12.95 -24.90 -24.50
N LEU A 85 11.86 -25.66 -24.38
CA LEU A 85 11.52 -26.72 -25.31
C LEU A 85 11.26 -26.19 -26.72
N GLU A 86 10.56 -25.07 -26.87
CA GLU A 86 10.34 -24.41 -28.16
C GLU A 86 11.68 -24.05 -28.83
N ARG A 87 12.61 -23.46 -28.08
CA ARG A 87 13.97 -23.14 -28.60
C ARG A 87 14.78 -24.37 -29.01
N LEU A 88 14.55 -25.51 -28.37
CA LEU A 88 15.23 -26.76 -28.71
C LEU A 88 14.57 -27.46 -29.91
N GLY A 89 13.25 -27.31 -30.08
CA GLY A 89 12.49 -27.87 -31.20
C GLY A 89 12.66 -27.10 -32.52
N ASP A 90 13.02 -25.81 -32.45
CA ASP A 90 13.30 -24.98 -33.63
C ASP A 90 14.74 -25.13 -34.18
N LYS A 91 15.50 -26.13 -33.72
CA LYS A 91 16.84 -26.51 -34.23
C LYS A 91 16.80 -27.85 -34.97
#